data_AF-A0A258G6D7-F1
#
_entry.id   AF-A0A258G6D7-F1
#
_cell.length_a   1.000
_cell.length_b   1.000
_cell.length_c   1.000
_cell.angle_alpha   90.00
_cell.angle_beta   90.00
_cell.angle_gamma   90.00
#
_symmetry.space_group_name_H-M   'P 1'
#
loop_
_entity.id
_entity.type
_entity.pdbx_description
1 polymer ?
#
loop_
_entity_poly.entity_id
_entity_poly.type
_entity_poly.pdbx_seq_one_letter_code
_entity_poly.pdbx_strand_id
1 'polypeptide(L)'
;MVTGSWRTKSLPFAEWTALQEAFADLQMATSAPANLAMFSKSEPGEPLTAIYITGPGIDAIEARSPDGWQDTAAPSGDGVALLVGAGDPWEQFGIAKP
;
A
#
# COMPACT_ATOMS: atom_id res chain seq x y z
N MET A 1 14.11 1.30 -13.97
CA MET A 1 13.48 1.44 -12.64
C MET A 1 12.04 1.83 -12.88
N VAL A 2 11.09 0.96 -12.52
CA VAL A 2 9.67 1.28 -12.68
C VAL A 2 9.32 2.25 -11.54
N THR A 3 9.34 3.55 -11.82
CA THR A 3 8.80 4.56 -10.93
C THR A 3 7.28 4.47 -11.01
N GLY A 4 6.68 3.50 -10.31
CA GLY A 4 5.24 3.51 -10.07
C GLY A 4 4.91 4.69 -9.16
N SER A 5 3.91 5.50 -9.52
CA SER A 5 3.42 6.57 -8.64
C SER A 5 2.92 5.95 -7.35
N TRP A 6 3.58 6.26 -6.24
CA TRP A 6 3.16 5.82 -4.92
C TRP A 6 2.11 6.78 -4.37
N ARG A 7 1.11 6.20 -3.73
CA ARG A 7 -0.02 6.93 -3.16
C ARG A 7 -0.11 6.61 -1.69
N THR A 8 -0.28 7.61 -0.85
CA THR A 8 -0.40 7.44 0.60
C THR A 8 -1.66 8.08 1.17
N LYS A 9 -2.21 7.45 2.21
CA LYS A 9 -3.32 7.98 3.00
C LYS A 9 -3.25 7.46 4.43
N SER A 10 -3.47 8.34 5.41
CA SER A 10 -3.61 7.95 6.81
C SER A 10 -5.05 7.55 7.11
N LEU A 11 -5.24 6.37 7.68
CA LEU A 11 -6.56 5.79 7.96
C LEU A 11 -6.64 5.25 9.39
N PRO A 12 -7.82 5.30 10.04
CA PRO A 12 -8.08 4.52 11.24
C PRO A 12 -7.93 3.03 10.98
N PHE A 13 -7.52 2.26 11.99
CA PHE A 13 -7.25 0.83 11.83
C PHE A 13 -8.44 0.03 11.24
N ALA A 14 -9.67 0.38 11.60
CA ALA A 14 -10.87 -0.27 11.07
C ALA A 14 -11.05 -0.05 9.55
N GLU A 15 -10.76 1.15 9.05
CA GLU A 15 -10.89 1.50 7.64
C GLU A 15 -9.74 0.93 6.80
N TRP A 16 -8.55 0.86 7.40
CA TRP A 16 -7.38 0.22 6.80
C TRP A 16 -7.66 -1.26 6.44
N THR A 17 -8.31 -2.01 7.33
CA THR A 17 -8.59 -3.43 7.12
C THR A 17 -9.51 -3.67 5.92
N ALA A 18 -10.57 -2.88 5.78
CA ALA A 18 -11.47 -2.97 4.62
C ALA A 18 -10.76 -2.61 3.30
N LEU A 19 -9.82 -1.66 3.34
CA LEU A 19 -9.02 -1.31 2.19
C LEU A 19 -8.04 -2.43 1.80
N GLN A 20 -7.48 -3.13 2.80
CA GLN A 20 -6.63 -4.31 2.57
C GLN A 20 -7.35 -5.40 1.80
N GLU A 21 -8.57 -5.73 2.22
CA GLU A 21 -9.40 -6.74 1.56
C GLU A 21 -9.68 -6.34 0.11
N ALA A 22 -10.07 -5.08 -0.13
CA ALA A 22 -10.27 -4.56 -1.48
C ALA A 22 -9.01 -4.65 -2.36
N PHE A 23 -7.84 -4.43 -1.76
CA PHE A 23 -6.56 -4.52 -2.45
C PHE A 23 -6.22 -5.98 -2.80
N ALA A 24 -6.47 -6.91 -1.89
CA ALA A 24 -6.30 -8.34 -2.13
C ALA A 24 -7.25 -8.83 -3.24
N ASP A 25 -8.50 -8.39 -3.26
CA ASP A 25 -9.45 -8.68 -4.34
C ASP A 25 -8.93 -8.19 -5.69
N LEU A 26 -8.43 -6.95 -5.74
CA LEU A 26 -7.84 -6.38 -6.96
C LEU A 26 -6.63 -7.20 -7.42
N GLN A 27 -5.76 -7.58 -6.47
CA GLN A 27 -4.60 -8.40 -6.77
C GLN A 27 -5.01 -9.74 -7.38
N MET A 28 -6.01 -10.41 -6.82
CA MET A 28 -6.52 -11.66 -7.38
C MET A 28 -7.14 -11.46 -8.76
N ALA A 29 -7.97 -10.42 -8.93
CA ALA A 29 -8.63 -10.10 -10.20
C ALA A 29 -7.63 -9.76 -11.32
N THR A 30 -6.47 -9.22 -10.97
CA THR A 30 -5.41 -8.84 -11.91
C THR A 30 -4.33 -9.91 -12.10
N SER A 31 -4.55 -11.13 -11.59
CA SER A 31 -3.58 -12.24 -11.64
C SER A 31 -2.27 -11.95 -10.90
N ALA A 32 -2.36 -11.23 -9.78
CA ALA A 32 -1.29 -10.95 -8.84
C ALA A 32 -0.03 -10.34 -9.48
N PRO A 33 -0.16 -9.18 -10.15
CA PRO A 33 0.98 -8.54 -10.78
C PRO A 33 2.03 -8.19 -9.72
N ALA A 34 3.29 -8.51 -10.01
CA ALA A 34 4.42 -8.27 -9.11
C ALA A 34 4.50 -6.81 -8.66
N ASN A 35 4.27 -5.88 -9.58
CA ASN A 35 4.32 -4.44 -9.33
C ASN A 35 3.05 -3.85 -8.67
N LEU A 36 2.17 -4.67 -8.08
CA LEU A 36 1.05 -4.22 -7.26
C LEU A 36 1.31 -4.58 -5.79
N ALA A 37 1.41 -3.56 -4.93
CA ALA A 37 1.62 -3.77 -3.52
C ALA A 37 0.99 -2.70 -2.63
N MET A 38 0.70 -3.13 -1.41
CA MET A 38 0.19 -2.31 -0.32
C MET A 38 1.09 -2.51 0.90
N PHE A 39 1.52 -1.40 1.48
CA PHE A 39 2.33 -1.34 2.68
C PHE A 39 1.67 -0.44 3.71
N SER A 40 1.96 -0.66 4.98
CA SER A 40 1.59 0.23 6.07
C SER A 40 2.82 0.76 6.75
N LYS A 41 2.68 1.93 7.36
CA LYS A 41 3.61 2.45 8.33
C LYS A 41 2.83 2.99 9.53
N SER A 42 3.17 2.49 10.71
CA SER A 42 2.58 2.93 11.97
C SER A 42 3.69 3.39 12.91
N GLU A 43 3.49 4.52 13.58
CA GLU A 43 4.36 4.93 14.68
C GLU A 43 3.77 4.46 16.02
N PRO A 44 4.59 4.03 16.99
CA PRO A 44 4.10 3.61 18.30
C PRO A 44 3.27 4.71 18.97
N GLY A 45 2.02 4.41 19.31
CA GLY A 45 1.11 5.35 19.98
C GLY A 45 0.22 6.16 19.04
N GLU A 46 0.36 6.03 17.72
CA GLU A 46 -0.51 6.71 16.76
C GLU A 46 -1.84 5.94 16.54
N PRO A 47 -3.00 6.63 16.59
CA PRO A 47 -4.30 6.01 16.33
C PRO A 47 -4.56 5.76 14.83
N LEU A 48 -3.75 6.36 13.95
CA LEU A 48 -3.85 6.25 12.51
C LEU A 48 -2.65 5.49 11.95
N THR A 49 -2.89 4.73 10.88
CA THR A 49 -1.84 4.04 10.13
C THR A 49 -1.75 4.65 8.75
N ALA A 50 -0.54 5.00 8.31
CA ALA A 50 -0.29 5.45 6.96
C ALA A 50 -0.25 4.23 6.03
N ILE A 51 -1.10 4.25 5.00
CA ILE A 51 -1.18 3.22 3.97
C ILE A 51 -0.51 3.74 2.72
N TYR A 52 0.33 2.91 2.12
CA TYR A 52 1.07 3.18 0.90
C TYR A 52 0.67 2.14 -0.15
N ILE A 53 0.21 2.59 -1.30
CA ILE A 53 -0.17 1.72 -2.42
C ILE A 53 0.58 2.13 -3.69
N THR A 54 0.87 1.12 -4.52
CA THR A 54 1.43 1.33 -5.85
C THR A 54 1.04 0.19 -6.77
N GLY A 55 1.01 0.46 -8.07
CA GLY A 55 0.82 -0.55 -9.10
C GLY A 55 -0.36 -0.31 -10.03
N PRO A 56 -0.65 -1.28 -10.91
CA PRO A 56 -1.74 -1.20 -11.87
C PRO A 56 -3.11 -1.25 -11.18
N GLY A 57 -4.02 -0.37 -11.57
CA GLY A 57 -5.42 -0.40 -11.11
C GLY A 57 -5.65 0.16 -9.71
N ILE A 58 -4.65 0.79 -9.08
CA ILE A 58 -4.81 1.41 -7.76
C ILE A 58 -5.87 2.52 -7.72
N ASP A 59 -6.23 3.12 -8.85
CA ASP A 59 -7.34 4.08 -8.94
C ASP A 59 -8.67 3.47 -8.44
N ALA A 60 -8.87 2.16 -8.64
CA ALA A 60 -10.04 1.46 -8.11
C ALA A 60 -10.02 1.34 -6.58
N ILE A 61 -8.82 1.29 -5.99
CA ILE A 61 -8.62 1.29 -4.53
C ILE A 61 -8.85 2.70 -3.98
N GLU A 62 -8.31 3.73 -4.66
CA GLU A 62 -8.55 5.12 -4.29
C GLU A 62 -10.05 5.45 -4.27
N ALA A 63 -10.80 4.94 -5.24
CA ALA A 63 -12.25 5.12 -5.30
C ALA A 63 -13.02 4.45 -4.13
N ARG A 64 -12.49 3.39 -3.51
CA ARG A 64 -13.11 2.75 -2.33
C ARG A 64 -12.84 3.49 -1.03
N SER A 65 -11.80 4.31 -0.98
CA SER A 65 -11.49 5.19 0.14
C SER A 65 -11.27 6.61 -0.39
N PRO A 66 -12.35 7.32 -0.77
CA PRO A 66 -12.24 8.62 -1.42
C PRO A 66 -11.57 9.66 -0.52
N ASP A 67 -11.00 10.69 -1.17
CA ASP A 67 -10.32 11.83 -0.56
C ASP A 67 -9.05 11.49 0.25
N GLY A 68 -8.17 12.48 0.44
CA GLY A 68 -7.00 12.35 1.31
C GLY A 68 -5.80 11.54 0.78
N TRP A 69 -5.88 10.98 -0.43
CA TRP A 69 -4.74 10.38 -1.12
C TRP A 69 -3.76 11.45 -1.59
N GLN A 70 -2.47 11.20 -1.36
CA GLN A 70 -1.38 12.09 -1.74
C GLN A 70 -0.31 11.31 -2.49
N ASP A 71 0.33 11.97 -3.46
CA ASP A 71 1.53 11.43 -4.09
C ASP A 71 2.66 11.38 -3.06
N THR A 72 3.43 10.30 -3.09
CA THR A 72 4.54 10.11 -2.16
C THR A 72 5.67 9.30 -2.80
N ALA A 73 6.74 9.10 -2.05
CA ALA A 73 7.75 8.11 -2.36
C ALA A 73 7.39 6.75 -1.73
N ALA A 74 8.12 5.70 -2.10
CA ALA A 74 8.00 4.41 -1.43
C ALA A 74 8.20 4.56 0.10
N PRO A 75 7.44 3.82 0.93
CA PRO A 75 7.63 3.86 2.37
C PRO A 75 9.03 3.39 2.74
N SER A 76 9.58 3.94 3.82
CA SER A 76 10.90 3.60 4.32
C SER A 76 11.01 3.81 5.83
N GLY A 77 12.02 3.16 6.43
CA GLY A 77 12.33 3.22 7.85
C GLY A 77 11.57 2.20 8.69
N ASP A 78 11.67 2.36 10.00
CA ASP A 78 11.05 1.46 10.97
C ASP A 78 9.52 1.51 10.91
N GLY A 79 8.88 0.41 11.31
CA GLY A 79 7.41 0.30 11.36
C GLY A 79 6.74 0.11 10.02
N VAL A 80 7.49 -0.06 8.92
CA VAL A 80 6.94 -0.43 7.62
C VAL A 80 6.62 -1.92 7.59
N ALA A 81 5.40 -2.27 7.17
CA ALA A 81 4.97 -3.65 6.99
C ALA A 81 4.34 -3.86 5.61
N LEU A 82 4.63 -5.00 5.00
CA LEU A 82 3.96 -5.45 3.77
C LEU A 82 2.61 -6.06 4.14
N LEU A 83 1.56 -5.62 3.43
CA LEU A 83 0.19 -6.00 3.72
C LEU A 83 -0.40 -6.88 2.62
N VAL A 84 -0.20 -6.47 1.37
CA VAL A 84 -0.60 -7.21 0.17
C VAL A 84 0.47 -7.02 -0.89
N GLY A 85 0.85 -8.10 -1.57
CA GLY A 85 1.89 -8.07 -2.59
C GLY A 85 2.21 -9.48 -3.08
N ALA A 86 2.78 -9.59 -4.28
CA ALA A 86 3.09 -10.87 -4.91
C ALA A 86 4.60 -11.01 -5.16
N GLY A 87 5.14 -12.21 -4.95
CA GLY A 87 6.58 -12.46 -5.03
C GLY A 87 7.34 -11.80 -3.88
N ASP A 88 8.30 -10.92 -4.20
CA ASP A 88 9.05 -10.14 -3.21
C ASP A 88 8.90 -8.62 -3.46
N PRO A 89 7.83 -8.00 -2.94
CA PRO A 89 7.60 -6.57 -3.10
C PRO A 89 8.73 -5.70 -2.54
N TRP A 90 9.41 -6.15 -1.49
CA TRP A 90 10.51 -5.38 -0.89
C TRP A 90 11.66 -5.21 -1.86
N GLU A 91 12.10 -6.30 -2.49
CA GLU A 91 13.15 -6.26 -3.51
C GLU A 91 12.69 -5.49 -4.75
N GLN A 92 11.47 -5.76 -5.21
CA GLN A 92 10.93 -5.15 -6.44
C GLN A 92 10.81 -3.62 -6.35
N PHE A 93 10.47 -3.09 -5.18
CA PHE A 93 10.35 -1.66 -4.96
C PHE A 93 11.56 -1.02 -4.28
N GLY A 94 12.60 -1.81 -3.99
CA GLY A 94 13.80 -1.33 -3.31
C GLY A 94 13.54 -0.81 -1.89
N ILE A 95 12.52 -1.35 -1.22
CA ILE A 95 12.18 -1.00 0.17
C ILE A 95 13.03 -1.90 1.08
N ALA A 96 13.73 -1.30 2.03
CA ALA A 96 14.47 -2.05 3.05
C ALA A 96 13.49 -2.90 3.89
N LYS A 97 13.76 -4.21 3.96
CA LYS A 97 13.02 -5.09 4.88
C LYS A 97 13.33 -4.67 6.32
N PRO A 98 12.32 -4.63 7.20
CA PRO A 98 12.54 -4.44 8.64
C PRO A 98 13.36 -5.58 9.25
#